data_AF-A0A1H9A0G1-F1
#
_entry.id   AF-A0A1H9A0G1-F1
#
_cell.length_a   1.000
_cell.length_b   1.000
_cell.length_c   1.000
_cell.angle_alpha   90.00
_cell.angle_beta   90.00
_cell.angle_gamma   90.00
#
_symmetry.space_group_name_H-M   'P 1'
#
loop_
_entity.id
_entity.type
_entity.pdbx_description
1 polymer ?
#
loop_
_entity_poly.entity_id
_entity_poly.type
_entity_poly.pdbx_seq_one_letter_code
_entity_poly.pdbx_strand_id
1 'polypeptide(L)'
;MNDIKNEKAKCWCSRLKKMMEERNYTQKTFLKEYRKKYGGGTQANISRWLRVGNRIKNGKTIGFPSYETMINLAEFFGVSVGYLTGETNNESFEIEKVCEFLGLEEDAVKSIKGITSGMSIRPFGKYMANEYKSVLRYILTSSSFIVFVKEAREYAENVYRKKNPISYMDKADLKINKNVLKLAYQCMDYQHIVDDEYGVIDDFKENNIEPTEELLKAISVLNDAQGYDYVEEQNREHRIKLSEYELQKIYFEIIKDIIKEENLPNMIIPMQNEKTN
;
A
#
# COMPACT_ATOMS: atom_id res chain seq x y z
N MET A 1 -18.59 24.80 19.10
CA MET A 1 -17.99 25.93 18.35
C MET A 1 -16.51 26.18 18.68
N ASN A 2 -16.05 26.03 19.93
CA ASN A 2 -14.61 26.11 20.27
C ASN A 2 -13.78 24.93 19.75
N ASP A 3 -14.40 23.76 19.57
CA ASP A 3 -13.67 22.55 19.17
C ASP A 3 -13.13 22.64 17.74
N ILE A 4 -13.97 23.04 16.78
CA ILE A 4 -13.57 23.25 15.37
C ILE A 4 -12.39 24.21 15.25
N LYS A 5 -12.40 25.33 16.00
CA LYS A 5 -11.28 26.29 15.96
C LYS A 5 -10.00 25.69 16.54
N ASN A 6 -10.11 24.88 17.59
CA ASN A 6 -8.98 24.18 18.20
C ASN A 6 -8.43 23.09 17.28
N GLU A 7 -9.29 22.33 16.62
CA GLU A 7 -8.91 21.31 15.63
C GLU A 7 -8.16 21.94 14.45
N LYS A 8 -8.72 23.00 13.83
CA LYS A 8 -8.04 23.72 12.75
C LYS A 8 -6.69 24.27 13.20
N ALA A 9 -6.58 24.79 14.43
CA ALA A 9 -5.30 25.28 14.98
C ALA A 9 -4.28 24.15 15.19
N LYS A 10 -4.71 22.99 15.68
CA LYS A 10 -3.86 21.78 15.81
C LYS A 10 -3.38 21.31 14.43
N CYS A 11 -4.28 21.18 13.46
CA CYS A 11 -3.95 20.83 12.07
C CYS A 11 -2.92 21.79 11.49
N TRP A 12 -3.15 23.10 11.63
CA TRP A 12 -2.22 24.15 11.21
C TRP A 12 -0.83 23.99 11.79
N CYS A 13 -0.72 23.88 13.12
CA CYS A 13 0.59 23.79 13.76
C CYS A 13 1.31 22.49 13.37
N SER A 14 0.59 21.38 13.31
CA SER A 14 1.14 20.08 12.91
C SER A 14 1.64 20.08 11.47
N ARG A 15 0.81 20.53 10.51
CA ARG A 15 1.13 20.51 9.08
C ARG A 15 2.20 21.53 8.72
N LEU A 16 2.14 22.76 9.25
CA LEU A 16 3.17 23.77 8.99
C LEU A 16 4.54 23.32 9.53
N LYS A 17 4.57 22.69 10.71
CA LYS A 17 5.80 22.12 11.28
C LYS A 17 6.32 20.96 10.43
N LYS A 18 5.46 20.01 10.06
CA LYS A 18 5.80 18.87 9.19
C LYS A 18 6.42 19.34 7.86
N MET A 19 5.79 20.30 7.18
CA MET A 19 6.29 20.84 5.90
C MET A 19 7.65 21.53 6.03
N MET A 20 7.91 22.19 7.17
CA MET A 20 9.23 22.74 7.44
C MET A 20 10.28 21.64 7.64
N GLU A 21 9.95 20.59 8.40
CA GLU A 21 10.84 19.45 8.69
C GLU A 21 11.18 18.66 7.43
N GLU A 22 10.19 18.31 6.60
CA GLU A 22 10.38 17.58 5.34
C GLU A 22 11.28 18.31 4.34
N ARG A 23 11.34 19.64 4.44
CA ARG A 23 12.20 20.50 3.60
C ARG A 23 13.48 20.96 4.30
N ASN A 24 13.82 20.37 5.44
CA ASN A 24 15.00 20.69 6.24
C ASN A 24 15.12 22.17 6.63
N TYR A 25 13.98 22.83 6.89
CA TYR A 25 13.94 24.22 7.33
C TYR A 25 13.95 24.35 8.85
N THR A 26 14.90 25.15 9.36
CA THR A 26 14.79 25.78 10.68
C THR A 26 13.92 27.04 10.59
N GLN A 27 13.45 27.58 11.72
CA GLN A 27 12.73 28.87 11.69
C GLN A 27 13.57 30.01 11.09
N LYS A 28 14.90 29.98 11.25
CA LYS A 28 15.81 31.01 10.70
C LYS A 28 15.95 30.86 9.19
N THR A 29 16.19 29.65 8.70
CA THR A 29 16.35 29.39 7.27
C THR A 29 15.04 29.56 6.52
N PHE A 30 13.91 29.12 7.10
CA PHE A 30 12.58 29.40 6.58
C PHE A 30 12.30 30.90 6.47
N LEU A 31 12.55 31.67 7.53
CA LEU A 31 12.35 33.12 7.50
C LEU A 31 13.17 33.79 6.40
N LYS A 32 14.41 33.35 6.18
CA LYS A 32 15.29 33.88 5.13
C LYS A 32 14.68 33.68 3.74
N GLU A 33 14.24 32.46 3.42
CA GLU A 33 13.65 32.15 2.12
C GLU A 33 12.26 32.79 1.95
N TYR A 34 11.44 32.79 3.00
CA TYR A 34 10.13 33.46 2.99
C TYR A 34 10.28 34.96 2.70
N ARG A 35 11.20 35.63 3.39
CA ARG A 35 11.52 37.06 3.16
C ARG A 35 11.98 37.33 1.74
N LYS A 36 12.85 36.45 1.22
CA LYS A 36 13.36 36.56 -0.14
C LYS A 36 12.24 36.50 -1.18
N LYS A 37 11.21 35.67 -0.94
CA LYS A 37 10.10 35.48 -1.89
C LYS A 37 8.99 36.53 -1.76
N TYR A 38 8.53 36.84 -0.55
CA TYR A 38 7.31 37.65 -0.35
C TYR A 38 7.56 39.00 0.32
N GLY A 39 8.77 39.27 0.79
CA GLY A 39 9.04 40.39 1.69
C GLY A 39 8.42 40.22 3.09
N GLY A 40 8.89 41.00 4.05
CA GLY A 40 8.29 41.06 5.39
C GLY A 40 8.51 39.82 6.28
N GLY A 41 7.74 39.72 7.37
CA GLY A 41 7.88 38.67 8.38
C GLY A 41 9.07 38.88 9.33
N THR A 42 8.95 38.40 10.57
CA THR A 42 9.97 38.45 11.61
C THR A 42 10.10 37.08 12.27
N GLN A 43 11.16 36.87 13.05
CA GLN A 43 11.27 35.65 13.86
C GLN A 43 10.01 35.45 14.71
N ALA A 44 9.57 36.52 15.39
CA ALA A 44 8.36 36.49 16.21
C ALA A 44 7.10 36.12 15.41
N ASN A 45 7.02 36.45 14.11
CA ASN A 45 5.93 35.99 13.25
C ASN A 45 6.00 34.48 13.04
N ILE A 46 7.15 33.93 12.62
CA ILE A 46 7.31 32.47 12.43
C ILE A 46 6.95 31.71 13.70
N SER A 47 7.47 32.18 14.83
CA SER A 47 7.23 31.58 16.13
C SER A 47 5.75 31.62 16.54
N ARG A 48 4.99 32.66 16.13
CA ARG A 48 3.54 32.73 16.36
C ARG A 48 2.78 31.81 15.41
N TRP A 49 3.15 31.75 14.14
CA TRP A 49 2.51 30.89 13.15
C TRP A 49 2.61 29.41 13.53
N LEU A 50 3.71 28.98 14.15
CA LEU A 50 3.88 27.60 14.64
C LEU A 50 3.15 27.30 15.97
N ARG A 51 2.46 28.29 16.55
CA ARG A 51 1.82 28.18 17.88
C ARG A 51 0.39 28.73 17.87
N VAL A 52 -0.27 28.74 16.71
CA VAL A 52 -1.68 29.12 16.59
C VAL A 52 -2.52 28.27 17.57
N GLY A 53 -3.45 28.89 18.29
CA GLY A 53 -4.25 28.25 19.32
C GLY A 53 -3.60 28.18 20.71
N ASN A 54 -2.30 28.46 20.86
CA ASN A 54 -1.66 28.47 22.18
C ASN A 54 -2.00 29.75 22.96
N ARG A 55 -2.09 29.64 24.29
CA ARG A 55 -2.23 30.79 25.20
C ARG A 55 -0.88 31.46 25.46
N ILE A 56 -0.85 32.79 25.44
CA ILE A 56 0.31 33.59 25.88
C ILE A 56 0.09 34.14 27.30
N LYS A 57 1.15 34.67 27.92
CA LYS A 57 1.17 35.14 29.34
C LYS A 57 0.01 36.07 29.72
N ASN A 58 -0.54 36.82 28.77
CA ASN A 58 -1.65 37.76 29.00
C ASN A 58 -3.03 37.11 28.81
N GLY A 59 -3.15 35.78 28.83
CA GLY A 59 -4.40 35.03 28.64
C GLY A 59 -4.95 35.01 27.21
N LYS A 60 -4.39 35.82 26.30
CA LYS A 60 -4.78 35.85 24.88
C LYS A 60 -4.35 34.57 24.16
N THR A 61 -5.18 34.12 23.23
CA THR A 61 -4.87 32.99 22.34
C THR A 61 -4.21 33.50 21.07
N ILE A 62 -3.16 32.83 20.59
CA ILE A 62 -2.53 33.17 19.32
C ILE A 62 -3.51 32.84 18.19
N GLY A 63 -3.95 33.87 17.46
CA GLY A 63 -4.80 33.69 16.29
C GLY A 63 -4.02 33.20 15.06
N PHE A 64 -4.76 32.76 14.05
CA PHE A 64 -4.21 32.53 12.71
C PHE A 64 -3.56 33.82 12.18
N PRO A 65 -2.55 33.70 11.29
CA PRO A 65 -2.05 34.87 10.60
C PRO A 65 -3.11 35.46 9.65
N SER A 66 -2.82 36.61 9.03
CA SER A 66 -3.73 37.17 8.02
C SER A 66 -3.95 36.18 6.89
N TYR A 67 -5.11 36.22 6.25
CA TYR A 67 -5.42 35.33 5.12
C TYR A 67 -4.38 35.44 4.00
N GLU A 68 -3.89 36.65 3.71
CA GLU A 68 -2.77 36.88 2.78
C GLU A 68 -1.49 36.13 3.20
N THR A 69 -1.15 36.16 4.49
CA THR A 69 -0.02 35.38 5.01
C THR A 69 -0.29 33.87 4.87
N MET A 70 -1.52 33.42 5.09
CA MET A 70 -1.90 32.02 4.90
C MET A 70 -1.72 31.58 3.44
N ILE A 71 -2.10 32.44 2.48
CA ILE A 71 -1.85 32.21 1.04
C ILE A 71 -0.35 32.11 0.76
N ASN A 72 0.45 33.07 1.22
CA ASN A 72 1.89 33.07 0.99
C ASN A 72 2.56 31.81 1.55
N LEU A 73 2.14 31.37 2.74
CA LEU A 73 2.61 30.12 3.35
C LEU A 73 2.19 28.90 2.52
N ALA A 74 0.92 28.82 2.12
CA ALA A 74 0.39 27.74 1.30
C ALA A 74 1.15 27.64 -0.05
N GLU A 75 1.31 28.77 -0.75
CA GLU A 75 2.05 28.85 -2.01
C GLU A 75 3.54 28.53 -1.84
N PHE A 76 4.17 28.96 -0.73
CA PHE A 76 5.58 28.62 -0.44
C PHE A 76 5.76 27.10 -0.35
N PHE A 77 4.81 26.45 0.32
CA PHE A 77 4.80 25.02 0.51
C PHE A 77 4.14 24.25 -0.64
N GLY A 78 3.61 24.92 -1.67
CA GLY A 78 2.96 24.26 -2.80
C GLY A 78 1.69 23.49 -2.41
N VAL A 79 0.97 23.96 -1.38
CA VAL A 79 -0.26 23.36 -0.86
C VAL A 79 -1.38 24.39 -0.84
N SER A 80 -2.59 23.97 -0.53
CA SER A 80 -3.75 24.84 -0.32
C SER A 80 -3.82 25.36 1.12
N VAL A 81 -4.52 26.48 1.32
CA VAL A 81 -4.88 26.95 2.66
C VAL A 81 -5.79 25.94 3.36
N GLY A 82 -6.65 25.25 2.61
CA GLY A 82 -7.48 24.16 3.11
C GLY A 82 -6.65 23.04 3.73
N TYR A 83 -5.56 22.63 3.07
CA TYR A 83 -4.62 21.68 3.66
C TYR A 83 -3.99 22.22 4.94
N LEU A 84 -3.48 23.46 4.96
CA LEU A 84 -2.91 23.99 6.20
C LEU A 84 -3.92 24.07 7.34
N THR A 85 -5.21 24.27 7.06
CA THR A 85 -6.24 24.45 8.09
C THR A 85 -7.02 23.19 8.43
N GLY A 86 -6.82 22.08 7.70
CA GLY A 86 -7.54 20.82 7.94
C GLY A 86 -8.86 20.69 7.20
N GLU A 87 -9.14 21.54 6.21
CA GLU A 87 -10.36 21.46 5.38
C GLU A 87 -10.28 20.36 4.32
N THR A 88 -9.07 20.02 3.90
CA THR A 88 -8.78 18.85 3.06
C THR A 88 -7.58 18.10 3.65
N ASN A 89 -7.53 16.79 3.47
CA ASN A 89 -6.37 15.99 3.83
C ASN A 89 -5.32 15.93 2.72
N ASN A 90 -5.67 16.37 1.51
CA ASN A 90 -4.77 16.41 0.37
C ASN A 90 -4.09 17.77 0.21
N GLU A 91 -2.96 17.82 -0.50
CA GLU A 91 -2.25 19.10 -0.70
C GLU A 91 -3.14 20.15 -1.39
N SER A 92 -4.10 19.77 -2.24
CA SER A 92 -5.08 20.67 -2.84
C SER A 92 -6.45 20.00 -3.05
N PHE A 93 -7.50 20.82 -3.18
CA PHE A 93 -8.86 20.34 -3.47
C PHE A 93 -8.97 19.68 -4.85
N GLU A 94 -8.14 20.08 -5.82
CA GLU A 94 -8.06 19.41 -7.12
C GLU A 94 -7.48 18.00 -6.99
N ILE A 95 -6.46 17.82 -6.15
CA ILE A 95 -5.89 16.50 -5.87
C ILE A 95 -6.92 15.63 -5.17
N GLU A 96 -7.62 16.15 -4.16
CA GLU A 96 -8.70 15.45 -3.45
C GLU A 96 -9.77 14.94 -4.44
N LYS A 97 -10.28 15.81 -5.31
CA LYS A 97 -11.27 15.43 -6.33
C LYS A 97 -10.75 14.34 -7.26
N VAL A 98 -9.49 14.37 -7.67
CA VAL A 98 -8.89 13.34 -8.53
C VAL A 98 -8.70 12.03 -7.76
N CYS A 99 -8.29 12.09 -6.49
CA CYS A 99 -8.17 10.92 -5.62
C CYS A 99 -9.53 10.23 -5.45
N GLU A 100 -10.57 11.01 -5.13
CA GLU A 100 -11.95 10.51 -5.02
C GLU A 100 -12.47 9.91 -6.33
N PHE A 101 -12.22 10.60 -7.45
CA PHE A 101 -12.67 10.15 -8.76
C PHE A 101 -12.00 8.85 -9.22
N LEU A 102 -10.70 8.70 -8.97
CA LEU A 102 -9.92 7.53 -9.40
C LEU A 102 -9.88 6.40 -8.35
N GLY A 103 -10.28 6.67 -7.10
CA GLY A 103 -10.08 5.75 -5.97
C GLY A 103 -8.61 5.54 -5.62
N LEU A 104 -7.77 6.56 -5.81
CA LEU A 104 -6.32 6.50 -5.60
C LEU A 104 -5.88 7.39 -4.44
N GLU A 105 -4.79 7.02 -3.78
CA GLU A 105 -4.11 7.88 -2.83
C GLU A 105 -3.30 8.99 -3.54
N GLU A 106 -2.99 10.06 -2.81
CA GLU A 106 -2.36 11.26 -3.35
C GLU A 106 -0.96 11.01 -3.93
N ASP A 107 -0.19 10.10 -3.33
CA ASP A 107 1.13 9.72 -3.81
C ASP A 107 1.06 9.03 -5.18
N ALA A 108 0.04 8.20 -5.43
CA ALA A 108 -0.23 7.61 -6.73
C ALA A 108 -0.62 8.68 -7.76
N VAL A 109 -1.50 9.62 -7.41
CA VAL A 109 -1.88 10.75 -8.29
C VAL A 109 -0.67 11.62 -8.62
N LYS A 110 0.18 11.93 -7.63
CA LYS A 110 1.44 12.67 -7.84
C LYS A 110 2.42 11.91 -8.72
N SER A 111 2.51 10.59 -8.57
CA SER A 111 3.36 9.74 -9.42
C SER A 111 2.92 9.80 -10.89
N ILE A 112 1.62 9.69 -11.15
CA ILE A 112 1.03 9.86 -12.49
C ILE A 112 1.33 11.28 -13.03
N LYS A 113 1.11 12.32 -12.21
CA LYS A 113 1.41 13.70 -12.59
C LYS A 113 2.90 13.90 -12.92
N GLY A 114 3.79 13.31 -12.13
CA GLY A 114 5.23 13.41 -12.32
C GLY A 114 5.74 12.70 -13.58
N ILE A 115 5.14 11.56 -13.95
CA ILE A 115 5.40 10.88 -15.23
C ILE A 115 4.91 11.74 -16.39
N THR A 116 3.65 12.18 -16.36
CA THR A 116 3.04 12.94 -17.46
C THR A 116 3.60 14.36 -17.63
N SER A 117 4.24 14.91 -16.61
CA SER A 117 4.99 16.16 -16.71
C SER A 117 6.48 15.95 -17.03
N GLY A 118 6.95 14.70 -17.08
CA GLY A 118 8.36 14.34 -17.23
C GLY A 118 9.27 14.74 -16.07
N MET A 119 8.71 15.18 -14.93
CA MET A 119 9.48 15.68 -13.78
C MET A 119 10.09 14.55 -12.94
N SER A 120 9.45 13.37 -12.96
CA SER A 120 9.95 12.16 -12.29
C SER A 120 11.08 11.47 -13.05
N ILE A 121 11.30 11.80 -14.33
CA ILE A 121 12.25 11.10 -15.20
C ILE A 121 13.47 12.00 -15.44
N ARG A 122 14.63 11.55 -14.96
CA ARG A 122 15.89 12.30 -15.00
C ARG A 122 16.97 11.53 -15.77
N PRO A 123 17.89 12.23 -16.46
CA PRO A 123 17.87 13.66 -16.75
C PRO A 123 16.90 13.99 -17.89
N PHE A 124 16.49 15.26 -18.02
CA PHE A 124 15.78 15.82 -19.19
C PHE A 124 14.34 15.38 -19.47
N GLY A 125 13.68 14.59 -18.61
CA GLY A 125 12.36 14.05 -18.92
C GLY A 125 11.27 15.09 -19.23
N LYS A 126 11.40 16.31 -18.70
CA LYS A 126 10.50 17.43 -19.02
C LYS A 126 10.41 17.78 -20.52
N TYR A 127 11.46 17.50 -21.30
CA TYR A 127 11.48 17.76 -22.74
C TYR A 127 10.80 16.64 -23.55
N MET A 128 10.53 15.51 -22.91
CA MET A 128 9.86 14.32 -23.47
C MET A 128 8.51 14.06 -22.79
N ALA A 129 7.91 15.09 -22.18
CA ALA A 129 6.71 14.93 -21.36
C ALA A 129 5.52 14.38 -22.17
N ASN A 130 5.39 14.77 -23.44
CA ASN A 130 4.33 14.28 -24.32
C ASN A 130 4.50 12.80 -24.63
N GLU A 131 5.73 12.36 -24.88
CA GLU A 131 6.09 10.99 -25.20
C GLU A 131 5.84 10.09 -23.98
N TYR A 132 6.26 10.51 -22.78
CA TYR A 132 5.95 9.77 -21.54
C TYR A 132 4.46 9.73 -21.23
N LYS A 133 3.73 10.80 -21.53
CA LYS A 133 2.27 10.83 -21.42
C LYS A 133 1.63 9.81 -22.36
N SER A 134 2.12 9.69 -23.59
CA SER A 134 1.67 8.69 -24.56
C SER A 134 1.98 7.27 -24.09
N VAL A 135 3.22 7.01 -23.64
CA VAL A 135 3.62 5.71 -23.09
C VAL A 135 2.71 5.31 -21.93
N LEU A 136 2.50 6.20 -20.96
CA LEU A 136 1.62 5.92 -19.82
C LEU A 136 0.18 5.66 -20.28
N ARG A 137 -0.35 6.47 -21.20
CA ARG A 137 -1.67 6.25 -21.78
C ARG A 137 -1.77 4.85 -22.37
N TYR A 138 -0.82 4.44 -23.21
CA TYR A 138 -0.86 3.14 -23.87
C TYR A 138 -0.75 1.97 -22.91
N ILE A 139 0.07 2.08 -21.86
CA ILE A 139 0.12 1.10 -20.77
C ILE A 139 -1.25 1.00 -20.11
N LEU A 140 -1.82 2.12 -19.67
CA LEU A 140 -3.10 2.15 -18.94
C LEU A 140 -4.28 1.65 -19.79
N THR A 141 -4.21 1.80 -21.11
CA THR A 141 -5.26 1.35 -22.05
C THR A 141 -4.98 -0.02 -22.69
N SER A 142 -3.87 -0.67 -22.38
CA SER A 142 -3.60 -2.05 -22.85
C SER A 142 -4.59 -3.01 -22.19
N SER A 143 -5.16 -3.93 -22.97
CA SER A 143 -5.99 -5.00 -22.43
C SER A 143 -5.21 -5.90 -21.47
N SER A 144 -3.93 -6.11 -21.76
CA SER A 144 -3.01 -6.90 -20.93
C SER A 144 -2.70 -6.23 -19.59
N PHE A 145 -2.83 -4.91 -19.48
CA PHE A 145 -2.58 -4.20 -18.22
C PHE A 145 -3.63 -4.52 -17.14
N ILE A 146 -4.89 -4.70 -17.52
CA ILE A 146 -5.96 -5.11 -16.57
C ILE A 146 -5.65 -6.51 -16.02
N VAL A 147 -5.23 -7.43 -16.90
CA VAL A 147 -4.82 -8.78 -16.51
C VAL A 147 -3.59 -8.72 -15.60
N PHE A 148 -2.62 -7.88 -15.92
CA PHE A 148 -1.43 -7.68 -15.08
C PHE A 148 -1.78 -7.23 -13.66
N VAL A 149 -2.69 -6.27 -13.50
CA VAL A 149 -3.11 -5.79 -12.16
C VAL A 149 -3.75 -6.93 -11.35
N LYS A 150 -4.60 -7.73 -11.99
CA LYS A 150 -5.23 -8.91 -11.37
C LYS A 150 -4.16 -9.92 -10.91
N GLU A 151 -3.29 -10.35 -11.83
CA GLU A 151 -2.26 -11.34 -11.53
C GLU A 151 -1.21 -10.83 -10.53
N ALA A 152 -0.95 -9.51 -10.50
CA ALA A 152 -0.03 -8.90 -9.53
C ALA A 152 -0.60 -9.01 -8.11
N ARG A 153 -1.92 -8.84 -7.97
CA ARG A 153 -2.62 -9.05 -6.70
C ARG A 153 -2.64 -10.52 -6.29
N GLU A 154 -2.81 -11.45 -7.23
CA GLU A 154 -2.74 -12.90 -6.95
C GLU A 154 -1.33 -13.34 -6.52
N TYR A 155 -0.29 -12.87 -7.20
CA TYR A 155 1.09 -13.09 -6.79
C TYR A 155 1.38 -12.54 -5.40
N ALA A 156 0.91 -11.32 -5.10
CA ALA A 156 1.05 -10.73 -3.76
C ALA A 156 0.37 -11.58 -2.68
N GLU A 157 -0.80 -12.15 -2.95
CA GLU A 157 -1.44 -13.10 -2.06
C GLU A 157 -0.58 -14.35 -1.86
N ASN A 158 -0.05 -14.95 -2.93
CA ASN A 158 0.81 -16.13 -2.84
C ASN A 158 2.05 -15.87 -1.97
N VAL A 159 2.71 -14.73 -2.17
CA VAL A 159 3.86 -14.29 -1.36
C VAL A 159 3.46 -14.08 0.11
N TYR A 160 2.29 -13.47 0.35
CA TYR A 160 1.78 -13.28 1.71
C TYR A 160 1.50 -14.62 2.40
N ARG A 161 0.87 -15.58 1.70
CA ARG A 161 0.54 -16.92 2.23
C ARG A 161 1.78 -17.77 2.51
N LYS A 162 2.90 -17.55 1.80
CA LYS A 162 4.17 -18.18 2.17
C LYS A 162 4.70 -17.66 3.51
N LYS A 163 4.52 -16.37 3.82
CA LYS A 163 4.93 -15.77 5.10
C LYS A 163 3.92 -16.01 6.22
N ASN A 164 2.64 -16.19 5.86
CA ASN A 164 1.50 -16.35 6.77
C ASN A 164 0.70 -17.59 6.33
N PRO A 165 1.25 -18.79 6.55
CA PRO A 165 0.61 -20.02 6.11
C PRO A 165 -0.71 -20.22 6.84
N ILE A 166 -1.67 -20.82 6.13
CA ILE A 166 -2.90 -21.30 6.74
C ILE A 166 -2.57 -22.66 7.34
N SER A 167 -2.80 -22.81 8.64
CA SER A 167 -2.78 -24.11 9.32
C SER A 167 -4.19 -24.70 9.28
N TYR A 168 -4.35 -25.82 8.57
CA TYR A 168 -5.59 -26.60 8.59
C TYR A 168 -5.73 -27.34 9.91
N MET A 169 -4.60 -27.71 10.54
CA MET A 169 -4.58 -28.25 11.90
C MET A 169 -5.17 -27.25 12.92
N ASP A 170 -4.78 -25.97 12.88
CA ASP A 170 -5.33 -24.95 13.79
C ASP A 170 -6.85 -24.79 13.59
N LYS A 171 -7.32 -24.94 12.34
CA LYS A 171 -8.75 -24.90 12.04
C LYS A 171 -9.48 -26.16 12.51
N ALA A 172 -8.83 -27.31 12.49
CA ALA A 172 -9.36 -28.57 13.01
C ALA A 172 -9.46 -28.53 14.54
N ASP A 173 -8.45 -28.01 15.23
CA ASP A 173 -8.42 -27.83 16.69
C ASP A 173 -9.64 -27.08 17.20
N LEU A 174 -10.05 -26.01 16.51
CA LEU A 174 -11.21 -25.19 16.89
C LEU A 174 -12.55 -25.93 16.76
N LYS A 175 -12.61 -27.03 15.99
CA LYS A 175 -13.82 -27.82 15.76
C LYS A 175 -13.95 -29.02 16.69
N ILE A 176 -12.86 -29.41 17.34
CA ILE A 176 -12.80 -30.61 18.18
C ILE A 176 -12.98 -30.22 19.65
N ASN A 177 -13.70 -31.05 20.40
CA ASN A 177 -13.87 -30.86 21.84
C ASN A 177 -12.51 -30.91 22.54
N LYS A 178 -12.20 -29.90 23.37
CA LYS A 178 -10.93 -29.80 24.11
C LYS A 178 -10.59 -31.04 24.95
N ASN A 179 -11.62 -31.72 25.46
CA ASN A 179 -11.43 -32.92 26.28
C ASN A 179 -10.98 -34.13 25.44
N VAL A 180 -11.32 -34.16 24.16
CA VAL A 180 -10.98 -35.23 23.21
C VAL A 180 -9.73 -34.88 22.40
N LEU A 181 -9.49 -33.59 22.13
CA LEU A 181 -8.41 -33.11 21.27
C LEU A 181 -7.03 -33.65 21.66
N LYS A 182 -6.68 -33.59 22.94
CA LYS A 182 -5.38 -34.06 23.42
C LYS A 182 -5.19 -35.56 23.18
N LEU A 183 -6.24 -36.35 23.42
CA LEU A 183 -6.21 -37.80 23.20
C LEU A 183 -6.17 -38.11 21.70
N ALA A 184 -6.92 -37.37 20.89
CA ALA A 184 -6.91 -37.51 19.43
C ALA A 184 -5.50 -37.30 18.86
N TYR A 185 -4.77 -36.26 19.29
CA TYR A 185 -3.38 -36.03 18.90
C TYR A 185 -2.44 -37.20 19.24
N GLN A 186 -2.63 -37.82 20.41
CA GLN A 186 -1.81 -38.96 20.84
C GLN A 186 -2.08 -40.23 20.02
N CYS A 187 -3.29 -40.34 19.46
CA CYS A 187 -3.75 -41.49 18.72
C CYS A 187 -3.76 -41.29 17.20
N MET A 188 -3.26 -40.17 16.67
CA MET A 188 -3.28 -39.89 15.21
C MET A 188 -2.58 -40.96 14.38
N ASP A 189 -1.49 -41.49 14.90
CA ASP A 189 -0.66 -42.52 14.25
C ASP A 189 -1.09 -43.95 14.60
N TYR A 190 -2.14 -44.14 15.40
CA TYR A 190 -2.56 -45.46 15.85
C TYR A 190 -3.14 -46.28 14.69
N GLN A 191 -2.72 -47.54 14.62
CA GLN A 191 -3.07 -48.49 13.60
C GLN A 191 -3.92 -49.61 14.17
N HIS A 192 -4.87 -50.07 13.36
CA HIS A 192 -5.57 -51.33 13.56
C HIS A 192 -5.44 -52.15 12.27
N ILE A 193 -4.40 -52.98 12.21
CA ILE A 193 -4.06 -53.78 11.02
C ILE A 193 -4.16 -55.26 11.38
N VAL A 194 -4.82 -56.03 10.52
CA VAL A 194 -4.85 -57.49 10.61
C VAL A 194 -4.06 -58.03 9.43
N ASP A 195 -2.94 -58.68 9.71
CA ASP A 195 -2.03 -59.28 8.73
C ASP A 195 -1.93 -60.80 8.98
N ASP A 196 -2.05 -61.59 7.91
CA ASP A 196 -2.05 -63.06 7.97
C ASP A 196 -0.67 -63.65 8.33
N GLU A 197 0.42 -62.89 8.14
CA GLU A 197 1.82 -63.27 8.40
C GLU A 197 2.37 -62.66 9.70
N TYR A 198 1.95 -61.44 10.06
CA TYR A 198 2.47 -60.70 11.23
C TYR A 198 1.49 -60.53 12.41
N GLY A 199 0.22 -60.95 12.27
CA GLY A 199 -0.78 -60.90 13.34
C GLY A 199 -1.62 -59.61 13.38
N VAL A 200 -2.29 -59.36 14.52
CA VAL A 200 -3.12 -58.16 14.73
C VAL A 200 -2.29 -57.09 15.43
N ILE A 201 -2.11 -55.95 14.77
CA ILE A 201 -1.62 -54.70 15.37
C ILE A 201 -2.85 -53.89 15.77
N ASP A 202 -2.97 -53.57 17.06
CA ASP A 202 -4.06 -52.75 17.59
C ASP A 202 -3.48 -51.80 18.65
N ASP A 203 -3.00 -50.64 18.18
CA ASP A 203 -2.35 -49.65 19.03
C ASP A 203 -3.30 -49.10 20.10
N PHE A 204 -4.61 -49.07 19.85
CA PHE A 204 -5.61 -48.66 20.84
C PHE A 204 -5.65 -49.63 22.01
N LYS A 205 -5.70 -50.94 21.71
CA LYS A 205 -5.70 -51.99 22.73
C LYS A 205 -4.37 -52.07 23.48
N GLU A 206 -3.26 -51.96 22.79
CA GLU A 206 -1.92 -52.00 23.42
C GLU A 206 -1.70 -50.84 24.39
N ASN A 207 -2.28 -49.67 24.09
CA ASN A 207 -2.17 -48.48 24.94
C ASN A 207 -3.33 -48.32 25.94
N ASN A 208 -4.23 -49.31 26.05
CA ASN A 208 -5.42 -49.28 26.92
C ASN A 208 -6.33 -48.06 26.68
N ILE A 209 -6.53 -47.69 25.41
CA ILE A 209 -7.39 -46.57 25.00
C ILE A 209 -8.64 -47.13 24.30
N GLU A 210 -9.82 -46.73 24.76
CA GLU A 210 -11.08 -47.12 24.13
C GLU A 210 -11.39 -46.21 22.91
N PRO A 211 -11.52 -46.76 21.69
CA PRO A 211 -11.73 -45.98 20.47
C PRO A 211 -13.19 -45.53 20.33
N THR A 212 -13.59 -44.55 21.13
CA THR A 212 -14.94 -43.95 21.04
C THR A 212 -15.19 -43.30 19.67
N GLU A 213 -16.45 -43.24 19.23
CA GLU A 213 -16.82 -42.60 17.95
C GLU A 213 -16.38 -41.13 17.88
N GLU A 214 -16.48 -40.38 18.98
CA GLU A 214 -16.02 -38.99 19.07
C GLU A 214 -14.50 -38.88 18.89
N LEU A 215 -13.72 -39.80 19.47
CA LEU A 215 -12.27 -39.87 19.33
C LEU A 215 -11.86 -40.22 17.90
N LEU A 216 -12.45 -41.26 17.31
CA LEU A 216 -12.15 -41.68 15.94
C LEU A 216 -12.48 -40.58 14.92
N LYS A 217 -13.59 -39.86 15.12
CA LYS A 217 -13.94 -38.71 14.29
C LYS A 217 -12.95 -37.56 14.45
N ALA A 218 -12.51 -37.27 15.67
CA ALA A 218 -11.50 -36.24 15.92
C ALA A 218 -10.17 -36.59 15.24
N ILE A 219 -9.72 -37.84 15.34
CA ILE A 219 -8.51 -38.35 14.66
C ILE A 219 -8.63 -38.19 13.14
N SER A 220 -9.75 -38.62 12.56
CA SER A 220 -9.98 -38.47 11.11
C SER A 220 -9.90 -37.00 10.67
N VAL A 221 -10.52 -36.07 11.41
CA VAL A 221 -10.46 -34.63 11.09
C VAL A 221 -9.04 -34.08 11.18
N LEU A 222 -8.24 -34.52 12.16
CA LEU A 222 -6.85 -34.11 12.29
C LEU A 222 -5.96 -34.71 11.18
N ASN A 223 -6.15 -35.98 10.84
CA ASN A 223 -5.39 -36.63 9.76
C ASN A 223 -5.68 -35.97 8.39
N ASP A 224 -6.95 -35.67 8.11
CA ASP A 224 -7.32 -34.92 6.91
C ASP A 224 -6.64 -33.53 6.90
N ALA A 225 -6.69 -32.82 8.03
CA ALA A 225 -6.08 -31.50 8.17
C ALA A 225 -4.56 -31.53 8.00
N GLN A 226 -3.87 -32.52 8.57
CA GLN A 226 -2.43 -32.73 8.40
C GLN A 226 -2.08 -33.01 6.94
N GLY A 227 -2.89 -33.82 6.26
CA GLY A 227 -2.77 -34.05 4.83
C GLY A 227 -2.89 -32.77 4.01
N TYR A 228 -3.88 -31.91 4.30
CA TYR A 228 -4.02 -30.61 3.66
C TYR A 228 -2.83 -29.69 3.93
N ASP A 229 -2.34 -29.62 5.17
CA ASP A 229 -1.17 -28.80 5.52
C ASP A 229 0.08 -29.23 4.76
N TYR A 230 0.32 -30.54 4.65
CA TYR A 230 1.43 -31.10 3.88
C TYR A 230 1.34 -30.74 2.40
N VAL A 231 0.16 -30.94 1.77
CA VAL A 231 -0.07 -30.59 0.36
C VAL A 231 0.12 -29.08 0.14
N GLU A 232 -0.39 -28.26 1.05
CA GLU A 232 -0.28 -26.81 0.97
C GLU A 232 1.14 -26.31 1.13
N GLU A 233 1.96 -26.97 1.96
CA GLU A 233 3.38 -26.69 2.10
C GLU A 233 4.12 -26.95 0.78
N GLN A 234 3.89 -28.10 0.15
CA GLN A 234 4.50 -28.45 -1.14
C GLN A 234 4.08 -27.49 -2.26
N ASN A 235 2.80 -27.13 -2.32
CA ASN A 235 2.25 -26.30 -3.40
C ASN A 235 2.58 -24.81 -3.27
N ARG A 236 2.93 -24.32 -2.06
CA ARG A 236 3.19 -22.89 -1.81
C ARG A 236 4.32 -22.33 -2.68
N GLU A 237 5.45 -23.02 -2.73
CA GLU A 237 6.59 -22.54 -3.53
C GLU A 237 6.31 -22.62 -5.03
N HIS A 238 5.64 -23.69 -5.46
CA HIS A 238 5.23 -23.85 -6.85
C HIS A 238 4.29 -22.73 -7.32
N ARG A 239 3.24 -22.41 -6.53
CA ARG A 239 2.29 -21.33 -6.86
C ARG A 239 2.96 -19.96 -6.99
N ILE A 240 3.92 -19.65 -6.13
CA ILE A 240 4.69 -18.40 -6.23
C ILE A 240 5.49 -18.36 -7.53
N LYS A 241 6.26 -19.42 -7.83
CA LYS A 241 7.06 -19.48 -9.06
C LYS A 241 6.19 -19.39 -10.31
N LEU A 242 5.05 -20.08 -10.32
CA LEU A 242 4.12 -20.07 -11.44
C LEU A 242 3.51 -18.67 -11.66
N SER A 243 2.95 -18.07 -10.61
CA SER A 243 2.34 -16.73 -10.71
C SER A 243 3.36 -15.63 -11.02
N GLU A 244 4.62 -15.75 -10.55
CA GLU A 244 5.71 -14.86 -10.96
C GLU A 244 6.01 -14.99 -12.47
N TYR A 245 6.09 -16.22 -12.96
CA TYR A 245 6.32 -16.49 -14.38
C TYR A 245 5.18 -15.96 -15.27
N GLU A 246 3.93 -16.17 -14.86
CA GLU A 246 2.75 -15.66 -15.57
C GLU A 246 2.76 -14.13 -15.64
N LEU A 247 3.11 -13.46 -14.53
CA LEU A 247 3.29 -12.01 -14.50
C LEU A 247 4.34 -11.51 -15.48
N GLN A 248 5.50 -12.17 -15.53
CA GLN A 248 6.55 -11.82 -16.49
C GLN A 248 6.05 -11.96 -17.93
N LYS A 249 5.29 -13.01 -18.22
CA LYS A 249 4.70 -13.24 -19.54
C LYS A 249 3.72 -12.11 -19.92
N ILE A 250 2.83 -11.72 -19.00
CA ILE A 250 1.87 -10.63 -19.22
C ILE A 250 2.58 -9.29 -19.41
N TYR A 251 3.67 -9.04 -18.68
CA TYR A 251 4.50 -7.84 -18.88
C TYR A 251 4.99 -7.72 -20.33
N PHE A 252 5.43 -8.81 -20.94
CA PHE A 252 5.80 -8.81 -22.36
C PHE A 252 4.60 -8.59 -23.29
N GLU A 253 3.41 -9.07 -22.94
CA GLU A 253 2.20 -8.78 -23.71
C GLU A 253 1.80 -7.29 -23.64
N ILE A 254 1.97 -6.62 -22.49
CA ILE A 254 1.80 -5.17 -22.39
C ILE A 254 2.77 -4.45 -23.34
N ILE A 255 4.05 -4.86 -23.37
CA ILE A 255 5.04 -4.26 -24.28
C ILE A 255 4.59 -4.42 -25.74
N LYS A 256 4.14 -5.62 -26.14
CA LYS A 256 3.63 -5.86 -27.50
C LYS A 256 2.40 -5.01 -27.80
N ASP A 257 1.51 -4.82 -26.82
CA ASP A 257 0.31 -4.00 -26.98
C ASP A 257 0.62 -2.52 -27.24
N ILE A 258 1.70 -1.99 -26.64
CA ILE A 258 2.06 -0.58 -26.79
C ILE A 258 2.95 -0.30 -28.00
N ILE A 259 3.82 -1.24 -28.43
CA ILE A 259 4.71 -1.11 -29.60
C ILE A 259 3.98 -1.51 -30.89
N LYS A 260 2.82 -0.89 -31.14
CA LYS A 260 2.11 -0.98 -32.42
C LYS A 260 2.53 0.17 -33.32
N GLU A 261 2.59 -0.06 -34.63
CA GLU A 261 2.99 0.94 -35.64
C GLU A 261 2.25 2.27 -35.46
N GLU A 262 0.95 2.23 -35.18
CA GLU A 262 0.12 3.42 -34.94
C GLU A 262 0.47 4.20 -33.66
N ASN A 263 1.12 3.57 -32.69
CA ASN A 263 1.48 4.19 -31.41
C ASN A 263 2.87 4.80 -31.44
N LEU A 264 3.80 4.24 -32.22
CA LEU A 264 5.22 4.62 -32.23
C LEU A 264 5.47 6.12 -32.45
N PRO A 265 4.81 6.81 -33.40
CA PRO A 265 5.06 8.24 -33.63
C PRO A 265 4.77 9.12 -32.41
N ASN A 266 3.89 8.67 -31.50
CA ASN A 266 3.52 9.43 -30.29
C ASN A 266 4.50 9.21 -29.12
N MET A 267 5.42 8.25 -29.24
CA MET A 267 6.34 7.84 -28.17
C MET A 267 7.81 8.18 -28.46
N ILE A 268 8.11 8.78 -29.62
CA ILE A 268 9.46 9.15 -30.03
C ILE A 268 9.58 10.66 -30.29
N ILE A 269 10.78 11.20 -30.12
CA ILE A 269 11.14 12.49 -30.69
C ILE A 269 11.72 12.23 -32.08
N PRO A 270 11.11 12.72 -33.17
CA PRO A 270 11.66 12.58 -34.51
C PRO A 270 13.07 13.16 -34.58
N MET A 271 14.01 12.44 -35.17
CA MET A 271 15.35 13.00 -35.39
C MET A 271 15.24 14.13 -36.43
N GLN A 272 15.90 15.27 -36.19
CA GLN A 272 15.95 16.38 -37.16
C GLN A 272 16.52 15.87 -38.49
N ASN A 273 15.61 15.56 -39.43
CA ASN A 273 15.74 15.17 -40.84
C ASN A 273 14.66 14.16 -41.27
N GLU A 274 13.87 13.61 -40.34
CA GLU A 274 12.65 12.86 -40.64
C GLU A 274 11.52 13.84 -40.98
N LYS A 275 11.65 14.56 -42.09
CA LYS A 275 10.49 15.16 -42.75
C LYS A 275 9.73 14.01 -43.42
N THR A 276 8.53 13.77 -42.93
CA THR A 276 7.48 12.98 -43.58
C THR A 276 7.36 13.37 -45.05
N ASN A 277 7.68 12.42 -45.93
CA ASN A 277 7.09 12.35 -47.27
C ASN A 277 5.72 11.68 -47.16
#